data_AF-A0A1I7DY98-F1
#
_entry.id   AF-A0A1I7DY98-F1
#
_cell.length_a   1.000
_cell.length_b   1.000
_cell.length_c   1.000
_cell.angle_alpha   90.00
_cell.angle_beta   90.00
_cell.angle_gamma   90.00
#
_symmetry.space_group_name_H-M   'P 1'
#
loop_
_entity.id
_entity.type
_entity.pdbx_description
1 polymer ?
#
loop_
_entity_poly.entity_id
_entity_poly.type
_entity_poly.pdbx_seq_one_letter_code
_entity_poly.pdbx_strand_id
1 'polypeptide(L)'
;MNVMKLVFCTGALSIDNNELNIDSYDKFIASDFFKNNAQLKKWGRFYFILPKVSWLGGSFYLEIRPSINNIPPCIYMVDRDSVFFQSLNDWNKRADLSMIKKEESRLIQRMRDHIKGCNERAVTNPPYGVEWVYEWGTISVQCNMHTFDCGTYITWNDAKGVISK
;
A
#
# COMPACT_ATOMS: atom_id res chain seq x y z
N MET A 1 -4.26 17.18 6.91
CA MET A 1 -4.32 15.72 6.71
C MET A 1 -3.71 15.45 5.37
N ASN A 2 -2.71 14.57 5.27
CA ASN A 2 -2.02 14.34 4.01
C ASN A 2 -2.98 13.75 2.96
N VAL A 3 -2.88 14.15 1.70
CA VAL A 3 -3.72 13.65 0.60
C VAL A 3 -2.85 12.94 -0.43
N MET A 4 -3.14 11.66 -0.65
CA MET A 4 -2.46 10.82 -1.62
C MET A 4 -3.16 10.87 -2.97
N LYS A 5 -2.37 10.94 -4.04
CA LYS A 5 -2.82 10.81 -5.42
C LYS A 5 -1.94 9.79 -6.13
N LEU A 6 -2.56 8.80 -6.75
CA LEU A 6 -1.91 7.82 -7.62
C LEU A 6 -2.41 8.04 -9.05
N VAL A 7 -1.48 8.20 -9.99
CA VAL A 7 -1.79 8.25 -11.42
C VAL A 7 -1.77 6.82 -11.95
N PHE A 8 -2.94 6.20 -12.11
CA PHE A 8 -3.05 4.78 -12.45
C PHE A 8 -2.40 4.37 -13.78
N CYS A 9 -2.24 5.27 -14.76
CA CYS A 9 -1.59 4.93 -16.02
C CYS A 9 -0.06 4.90 -15.93
N THR A 10 0.55 5.60 -14.97
CA THR A 10 2.03 5.72 -14.86
C THR A 10 2.58 5.14 -13.56
N GLY A 11 1.74 4.93 -12.55
CA GLY A 11 2.18 4.55 -11.22
C GLY A 11 2.78 5.71 -10.43
N ALA A 12 2.75 6.94 -10.95
CA ALA A 12 3.28 8.09 -10.24
C ALA A 12 2.44 8.35 -8.98
N LEU A 13 3.12 8.35 -7.83
CA LEU A 13 2.50 8.53 -6.52
C LEU A 13 2.95 9.85 -5.90
N SER A 14 2.00 10.65 -5.41
CA SER A 14 2.30 11.86 -4.66
C SER A 14 1.47 11.95 -3.39
N ILE A 15 2.03 12.63 -2.38
CA ILE A 15 1.34 13.00 -1.14
C ILE A 15 1.52 14.50 -0.94
N ASP A 16 0.40 15.22 -0.78
CA ASP A 16 0.36 16.69 -0.69
C ASP A 16 1.11 17.38 -1.85
N ASN A 17 0.96 16.81 -3.05
CA ASN A 17 1.62 17.22 -4.30
C ASN A 17 3.15 17.05 -4.32
N ASN A 18 3.73 16.35 -3.34
CA ASN A 18 5.14 15.92 -3.40
C ASN A 18 5.20 14.49 -3.94
N GLU A 19 5.94 14.28 -5.01
CA GLU A 19 6.17 12.93 -5.57
C GLU A 19 6.96 12.06 -4.59
N LEU A 20 6.51 10.81 -4.41
CA LEU A 20 7.20 9.82 -3.61
C LEU A 20 8.29 9.16 -4.46
N ASN A 21 9.52 9.69 -4.36
CA ASN A 21 10.73 9.11 -4.94
C ASN A 21 11.16 7.85 -4.16
N ILE A 22 10.42 6.75 -4.32
CA ILE A 22 10.59 5.50 -3.56
C ILE A 22 11.40 4.42 -4.29
N ASP A 23 11.87 4.69 -5.50
CA ASP A 23 12.71 3.79 -6.31
C ASP A 23 14.10 3.51 -5.71
N SER A 24 14.48 4.23 -4.66
CA SER A 24 15.68 4.00 -3.86
C SER A 24 15.49 4.57 -2.46
N TYR A 25 15.96 3.86 -1.44
CA TYR A 25 16.01 4.39 -0.07
C TYR A 25 16.76 5.72 0.03
N ASP A 26 17.92 5.86 -0.63
CA ASP A 26 18.74 7.07 -0.56
C ASP A 26 18.05 8.25 -1.24
N LYS A 27 17.41 8.01 -2.39
CA LYS A 27 16.59 9.03 -3.07
C LYS A 27 15.40 9.44 -2.21
N PHE A 28 14.74 8.49 -1.55
CA PHE A 28 13.61 8.76 -0.69
C PHE A 28 14.00 9.67 0.48
N ILE A 29 15.05 9.36 1.23
CA ILE A 29 15.48 10.18 2.37
C ILE A 29 16.07 11.54 1.95
N ALA A 30 16.54 11.66 0.70
CA ALA A 30 16.99 12.93 0.14
C ALA A 30 15.85 13.81 -0.38
N SER A 31 14.64 13.26 -0.56
CA SER A 31 13.49 13.94 -1.15
C SER A 31 12.92 15.06 -0.26
N ASP A 32 12.28 16.04 -0.90
CA ASP A 32 11.57 17.11 -0.21
C ASP A 32 10.39 16.58 0.61
N PHE A 33 9.71 15.54 0.12
CA PHE A 33 8.66 14.85 0.87
C PHE A 33 9.18 14.37 2.22
N PHE A 34 10.32 13.67 2.23
CA PHE A 34 10.91 13.15 3.47
C PHE A 34 11.33 14.29 4.42
N LYS A 35 12.04 15.30 3.90
CA LYS A 35 12.59 16.40 4.70
C LYS A 35 11.50 17.29 5.31
N ASN A 36 10.40 17.50 4.58
CA ASN A 36 9.36 18.45 4.97
C ASN A 36 8.16 17.81 5.68
N ASN A 37 8.08 16.47 5.77
CA ASN A 37 6.96 15.80 6.42
C ASN A 37 7.28 15.40 7.87
N ALA A 38 7.00 16.30 8.81
CA ALA A 38 7.22 16.08 10.25
C ALA A 38 6.38 14.93 10.86
N GLN A 39 5.32 14.46 10.16
CA GLN A 39 4.50 13.34 10.63
C GLN A 39 5.06 11.98 10.21
N LEU A 40 6.01 11.96 9.27
CA LEU A 40 6.65 10.76 8.79
C LEU A 40 7.58 10.20 9.88
N LYS A 41 7.29 9.00 10.35
CA LYS A 41 8.08 8.34 11.39
C LYS A 41 8.87 7.20 10.79
N LYS A 42 10.18 7.16 11.02
CA LYS A 42 10.98 5.99 10.68
C LYS A 42 10.63 4.82 11.61
N TRP A 43 10.43 3.64 11.04
CA TRP A 43 10.16 2.40 11.77
C TRP A 43 11.16 1.32 11.33
N GLY A 44 11.92 0.80 12.30
CA GLY A 44 13.05 -0.08 11.99
C GLY A 44 14.11 0.63 11.13
N ARG A 45 14.81 -0.15 10.30
CA ARG A 45 15.93 0.38 9.49
C ARG A 45 15.48 1.07 8.20
N PHE A 46 14.36 0.64 7.62
CA PHE A 46 14.07 0.85 6.21
C PHE A 46 12.63 1.26 5.89
N TYR A 47 11.76 1.30 6.90
CA TYR A 47 10.35 1.59 6.71
C TYR A 47 10.00 2.95 7.28
N PHE A 48 9.00 3.60 6.69
CA PHE A 48 8.49 4.87 7.14
C PHE A 48 6.99 4.80 7.29
N ILE A 49 6.46 5.40 8.35
CA ILE A 49 5.05 5.38 8.70
C ILE A 49 4.50 6.77 8.52
N LEU A 50 3.40 6.89 7.79
CA LEU A 50 2.58 8.08 7.77
C LEU A 50 1.20 7.71 8.34
N PRO A 51 0.89 8.18 9.57
CA PRO A 51 -0.22 7.61 10.32
C PRO A 51 -1.60 7.97 9.76
N LYS A 52 -1.72 9.02 8.95
CA LYS A 52 -3.00 9.45 8.40
C LYS A 52 -2.84 10.04 7.00
N VAL A 53 -3.47 9.39 6.03
CA VAL A 53 -3.45 9.78 4.61
C VAL A 53 -4.83 9.58 4.01
N SER A 54 -5.35 10.59 3.33
CA SER A 54 -6.61 10.48 2.60
C SER A 54 -6.34 9.92 1.20
N TRP A 55 -7.05 8.85 0.82
CA TRP A 55 -6.98 8.26 -0.51
C TRP A 55 -8.30 7.57 -0.86
N LEU A 56 -8.79 7.69 -2.10
CA LEU A 56 -10.02 7.04 -2.59
C LEU A 56 -11.23 7.10 -1.60
N GLY A 57 -11.47 8.29 -1.04
CA GLY A 57 -12.56 8.53 -0.09
C GLY A 57 -12.41 7.81 1.27
N GLY A 58 -11.21 7.37 1.65
CA GLY A 58 -10.92 6.75 2.95
C GLY A 58 -9.70 7.37 3.63
N SER A 59 -9.57 7.13 4.93
CA SER A 59 -8.41 7.55 5.73
C SER A 59 -7.53 6.34 6.04
N PHE A 60 -6.31 6.31 5.51
CA PHE A 60 -5.40 5.18 5.64
C PHE A 60 -4.22 5.48 6.55
N TYR A 61 -3.77 4.43 7.24
CA TYR A 61 -2.44 4.32 7.80
C TYR A 61 -1.52 3.81 6.69
N LEU A 62 -0.40 4.48 6.43
CA LEU A 62 0.56 4.09 5.40
C LEU A 62 1.87 3.63 6.00
N GLU A 63 2.38 2.52 5.48
CA GLU A 63 3.76 2.11 5.58
C GLU A 63 4.41 2.25 4.20
N ILE A 64 5.44 3.09 4.13
CA ILE A 64 6.23 3.38 2.93
C ILE A 64 7.52 2.57 3.04
N ARG A 65 7.76 1.71 2.04
CA ARG A 65 8.94 0.86 1.92
C ARG A 65 9.67 1.22 0.62
N PRO A 66 10.65 2.13 0.65
CA PRO A 66 11.48 2.42 -0.53
C PRO A 66 12.25 1.18 -0.98
N SER A 67 12.67 1.17 -2.25
CA SER A 67 13.46 0.06 -2.79
C SER A 67 14.85 -0.03 -2.14
N ILE A 68 15.22 -1.25 -1.75
CA ILE A 68 16.51 -1.58 -1.11
C ILE A 68 16.98 -2.93 -1.65
N ASN A 69 18.27 -3.04 -2.02
CA ASN A 69 18.89 -4.31 -2.44
C ASN A 69 18.10 -5.10 -3.50
N ASN A 70 17.56 -4.42 -4.52
CA ASN A 70 16.68 -4.97 -5.56
C ASN A 70 15.34 -5.54 -5.04
N ILE A 71 14.91 -5.17 -3.83
CA ILE A 71 13.54 -5.38 -3.40
C ILE A 71 12.71 -4.23 -3.98
N PRO A 72 11.65 -4.50 -4.74
CA PRO A 72 10.82 -3.44 -5.32
C PRO A 72 10.16 -2.59 -4.23
N PRO A 73 9.91 -1.30 -4.50
CA PRO A 73 9.28 -0.45 -3.52
C PRO A 73 7.82 -0.85 -3.30
N CYS A 74 7.35 -0.64 -2.08
CA CYS A 74 6.03 -1.05 -1.64
C CYS A 74 5.39 0.01 -0.74
N ILE A 75 4.11 0.29 -0.98
CA ILE A 75 3.24 1.01 -0.06
C ILE A 75 2.25 0.01 0.51
N TYR A 76 2.22 -0.15 1.83
CA TYR A 76 1.20 -0.93 2.53
C TYR A 76 0.23 0.01 3.25
N MET A 77 -1.07 -0.28 3.15
CA MET A 77 -2.15 0.58 3.62
C MET A 77 -3.19 -0.21 4.40
N VAL A 78 -3.60 0.35 5.53
CA VAL A 78 -4.73 -0.15 6.33
C VAL A 78 -5.74 0.99 6.50
N ASP A 79 -7.01 0.72 6.17
CA ASP A 79 -8.09 1.68 6.32
C ASP A 79 -8.37 1.92 7.80
N ARG A 80 -8.16 3.14 8.27
CA ARG A 80 -8.28 3.51 9.70
C ARG A 80 -9.70 3.55 10.20
N ASP A 81 -10.65 3.72 9.29
CA ASP A 81 -12.06 3.80 9.63
C ASP A 81 -12.68 2.40 9.72
N SER A 82 -11.90 1.34 9.42
CA SER A 82 -12.37 -0.04 9.47
C SER A 82 -12.33 -0.64 10.87
N VAL A 83 -13.23 -1.60 11.08
CA VAL A 83 -13.26 -2.43 12.29
C VAL A 83 -11.95 -3.20 12.44
N PHE A 84 -11.34 -3.63 11.33
CA PHE A 84 -10.05 -4.29 11.32
C PHE A 84 -8.96 -3.41 11.93
N PHE A 85 -8.82 -2.14 11.51
CA PHE A 85 -7.81 -1.25 12.10
C PHE A 85 -8.04 -1.03 13.60
N GLN A 86 -9.30 -0.87 14.01
CA GLN A 86 -9.66 -0.71 15.43
C GLN A 86 -9.34 -1.95 16.27
N SER A 87 -9.31 -3.14 15.65
CA SER A 87 -8.98 -4.40 16.29
C SER A 87 -7.47 -4.63 16.51
N LEU A 88 -6.59 -3.85 15.87
CA LEU A 88 -5.14 -4.15 15.85
C LEU A 88 -4.48 -4.24 17.24
N ASN A 89 -5.06 -3.57 18.24
CA ASN A 89 -4.59 -3.56 19.63
C ASN A 89 -5.30 -4.59 20.53
N ASP A 90 -6.26 -5.35 20.01
CA ASP A 90 -7.04 -6.36 20.73
C ASP A 90 -6.90 -7.70 20.00
N TRP A 91 -6.04 -8.57 20.55
CA TRP A 91 -5.71 -9.85 19.91
C TRP A 91 -6.93 -10.72 19.62
N ASN A 92 -7.91 -10.75 20.55
CA ASN A 92 -9.10 -11.58 20.39
C ASN A 92 -9.96 -11.09 19.23
N LYS A 93 -10.07 -9.78 19.05
CA LYS A 93 -10.75 -9.20 17.90
C LYS A 93 -9.94 -9.37 16.62
N ARG A 94 -8.63 -9.13 16.67
CA ARG A 94 -7.75 -9.25 15.50
C ARG A 94 -7.76 -10.66 14.92
N ALA A 95 -7.81 -11.68 15.77
CA ALA A 95 -7.86 -13.09 15.36
C ALA A 95 -9.24 -13.53 14.81
N ASP A 96 -10.23 -12.65 14.74
CA ASP A 96 -11.53 -12.95 14.15
C ASP A 96 -11.43 -13.05 12.61
N LEU A 97 -11.37 -14.28 12.11
CA LEU A 97 -11.31 -14.57 10.68
C LEU A 97 -12.53 -14.03 9.91
N SER A 98 -13.69 -13.93 10.55
CA SER A 98 -14.89 -13.38 9.90
C SER A 98 -14.75 -11.88 9.64
N MET A 99 -14.11 -11.16 10.57
CA MET A 99 -13.80 -9.75 10.42
C MET A 99 -12.76 -9.53 9.32
N ILE A 100 -11.71 -10.35 9.25
CA ILE A 100 -10.69 -10.25 8.19
C ILE A 100 -11.32 -10.45 6.80
N LYS A 101 -12.17 -11.46 6.62
CA LYS A 101 -12.86 -11.70 5.34
C LYS A 101 -13.81 -10.57 4.94
N LYS A 102 -14.48 -9.95 5.91
CA LYS A 102 -15.32 -8.78 5.68
C LYS A 102 -14.48 -7.58 5.25
N GLU A 103 -13.34 -7.37 5.89
CA GLU A 103 -12.42 -6.29 5.54
C GLU A 103 -11.84 -6.47 4.13
N GLU A 104 -11.40 -7.70 3.80
CA GLU A 104 -10.93 -8.06 2.46
C GLU A 104 -11.97 -7.72 1.40
N SER A 105 -13.21 -8.21 1.58
CA SER A 105 -14.30 -7.97 0.63
C SER A 105 -14.60 -6.48 0.45
N ARG A 106 -14.57 -5.71 1.55
CA ARG A 106 -14.81 -4.26 1.55
C ARG A 106 -13.71 -3.50 0.82
N LEU A 107 -12.44 -3.84 1.07
CA LEU A 107 -11.30 -3.24 0.39
C LEU A 107 -11.31 -3.58 -1.11
N ILE A 108 -11.60 -4.83 -1.47
CA ILE A 108 -11.72 -5.24 -2.87
C ILE A 108 -12.81 -4.44 -3.59
N GLN A 109 -13.99 -4.31 -2.97
CA GLN A 109 -15.07 -3.53 -3.58
C GLN A 109 -14.66 -2.05 -3.75
N ARG A 110 -14.06 -1.44 -2.72
CA ARG A 110 -13.56 -0.06 -2.82
C ARG A 110 -12.58 0.10 -3.98
N MET A 111 -11.67 -0.86 -4.18
CA MET A 111 -10.73 -0.83 -5.30
C MET A 111 -11.46 -0.93 -6.64
N ARG A 112 -12.39 -1.87 -6.81
CA ARG A 112 -13.18 -2.01 -8.04
C ARG A 112 -13.97 -0.75 -8.42
N ASP A 113 -14.44 0.00 -7.41
CA ASP A 113 -15.18 1.24 -7.65
C ASP A 113 -14.29 2.40 -8.19
N HIS A 114 -12.97 2.32 -8.00
CA HIS A 114 -12.05 3.43 -8.30
C HIS A 114 -10.98 3.11 -9.35
N ILE A 115 -10.53 1.86 -9.40
CA ILE A 115 -9.47 1.38 -10.28
C ILE A 115 -10.01 1.25 -11.71
N LYS A 116 -9.21 1.67 -12.69
CA LYS A 116 -9.55 1.61 -14.13
C LYS A 116 -8.33 1.18 -14.96
N GLY A 117 -8.59 0.63 -16.14
CA GLY A 117 -7.58 0.42 -17.18
C GLY A 117 -6.53 -0.66 -16.87
N CYS A 118 -6.89 -1.70 -16.13
CA CYS A 118 -6.01 -2.78 -15.72
C CYS A 118 -6.69 -4.15 -15.80
N ASN A 119 -5.90 -5.22 -15.68
CA ASN A 119 -6.42 -6.57 -15.56
C ASN A 119 -6.55 -6.96 -14.08
N GLU A 120 -7.74 -7.36 -13.67
CA GLU A 120 -7.98 -7.96 -12.36
C GLU A 120 -7.66 -9.46 -12.40
N ARG A 121 -6.97 -9.99 -11.38
CA ARG A 121 -6.81 -11.42 -11.18
C ARG A 121 -6.84 -11.80 -9.69
N ALA A 122 -7.26 -13.02 -9.41
CA ALA A 122 -7.19 -13.59 -8.07
C ALA A 122 -5.75 -14.01 -7.74
N VAL A 123 -5.31 -13.75 -6.50
CA VAL A 123 -4.03 -14.22 -5.99
C VAL A 123 -4.19 -15.68 -5.54
N THR A 124 -3.50 -16.60 -6.22
CA THR A 124 -3.66 -18.04 -6.01
C THR A 124 -2.77 -18.63 -4.91
N ASN A 125 -1.77 -17.87 -4.45
CA ASN A 125 -0.88 -18.25 -3.36
C ASN A 125 -1.11 -17.36 -2.13
N PRO A 126 -1.00 -17.88 -0.90
CA PRO A 126 -1.04 -17.05 0.30
C PRO A 126 0.01 -15.92 0.28
N PRO A 127 -0.33 -14.69 0.73
CA PRO A 127 -1.65 -14.28 1.20
C PRO A 127 -2.64 -14.10 0.04
N TYR A 128 -3.81 -14.75 0.18
CA TYR A 128 -4.87 -14.71 -0.81
C TYR A 128 -5.44 -13.30 -0.94
N GLY A 129 -6.09 -13.04 -2.08
CA GLY A 129 -6.70 -11.75 -2.36
C GLY A 129 -6.95 -11.50 -3.84
N VAL A 130 -7.00 -10.22 -4.21
CA VAL A 130 -7.20 -9.76 -5.58
C VAL A 130 -6.12 -8.74 -5.92
N GLU A 131 -5.64 -8.79 -7.15
CA GLU A 131 -4.68 -7.82 -7.66
C GLU A 131 -5.14 -7.24 -9.00
N TRP A 132 -4.78 -5.97 -9.19
CA TRP A 132 -4.98 -5.18 -10.40
C TRP A 132 -3.61 -4.89 -10.98
N VAL A 133 -3.36 -5.46 -12.15
CA VAL A 133 -2.04 -5.46 -12.80
C VAL A 133 -1.95 -4.35 -13.84
N TYR A 134 -0.90 -3.55 -13.70
CA TYR A 134 -0.51 -2.46 -14.58
C TYR A 134 0.88 -2.71 -15.17
N GLU A 135 1.24 -1.98 -16.24
CA GLU A 135 2.59 -2.07 -16.82
C GLU A 135 3.68 -1.59 -15.86
N TRP A 136 3.37 -0.64 -14.98
CA TRP A 136 4.30 -0.09 -13.99
C TRP A 136 4.37 -0.90 -12.68
N GLY A 137 3.42 -1.80 -12.43
CA GLY A 137 3.32 -2.50 -11.16
C GLY A 137 1.94 -3.11 -10.88
N THR A 138 1.65 -3.31 -9.60
CA THR A 138 0.42 -3.93 -9.12
C THR A 138 -0.16 -3.17 -7.94
N ILE A 139 -1.49 -3.17 -7.87
CA ILE A 139 -2.24 -2.83 -6.67
C ILE A 139 -2.89 -4.12 -6.21
N SER A 140 -2.78 -4.49 -4.94
CA SER A 140 -3.42 -5.70 -4.42
C SER A 140 -4.15 -5.42 -3.12
N VAL A 141 -5.23 -6.15 -2.88
CA VAL A 141 -5.81 -6.32 -1.56
C VAL A 141 -5.49 -7.75 -1.16
N GLN A 142 -4.78 -7.92 -0.05
CA GLN A 142 -4.37 -9.24 0.43
C GLN A 142 -4.60 -9.34 1.92
N CYS A 143 -5.09 -10.50 2.35
CA CYS A 143 -5.29 -10.79 3.76
C CYS A 143 -4.70 -12.16 4.12
N ASN A 144 -3.95 -12.18 5.22
CA ASN A 144 -3.28 -13.37 5.73
C ASN A 144 -3.99 -13.85 6.99
N MET A 145 -4.66 -14.99 6.88
CA MET A 145 -5.41 -15.60 7.99
C MET A 145 -4.50 -16.17 9.09
N HIS A 146 -3.19 -16.36 8.82
CA HIS A 146 -2.23 -16.86 9.80
C HIS A 146 -1.55 -15.73 10.60
N THR A 147 -1.32 -14.58 9.97
CA THR A 147 -0.74 -13.40 10.65
C THR A 147 -1.79 -12.38 11.09
N PHE A 148 -3.06 -12.65 10.75
CA PHE A 148 -4.20 -11.77 11.02
C PHE A 148 -3.97 -10.34 10.49
N ASP A 149 -3.47 -10.26 9.27
CA ASP A 149 -3.17 -9.02 8.56
C ASP A 149 -4.06 -8.89 7.34
N CYS A 150 -4.45 -7.66 7.03
CA CYS A 150 -5.34 -7.37 5.91
C CYS A 150 -5.10 -5.93 5.48
N GLY A 151 -4.87 -5.70 4.19
CA GLY A 151 -4.66 -4.36 3.69
C GLY A 151 -4.46 -4.29 2.19
N THR A 152 -4.21 -3.07 1.74
CA THR A 152 -3.91 -2.77 0.34
C THR A 152 -2.42 -2.56 0.16
N TYR A 153 -1.86 -3.13 -0.89
CA TYR A 153 -0.48 -2.95 -1.30
C TYR A 153 -0.44 -2.25 -2.66
N ILE A 154 0.51 -1.35 -2.83
CA ILE A 154 0.95 -0.88 -4.14
C ILE A 154 2.41 -1.26 -4.27
N THR A 155 2.74 -2.01 -5.30
CA THR A 155 4.10 -2.46 -5.59
C THR A 155 4.46 -2.10 -7.00
N TRP A 156 5.62 -1.50 -7.20
CA TRP A 156 6.13 -1.19 -8.54
C TRP A 156 6.95 -2.36 -9.03
N ASN A 157 6.95 -2.56 -10.34
CA ASN A 157 7.93 -3.43 -10.97
C ASN A 157 9.33 -2.91 -10.63
N ASP A 158 10.30 -3.81 -10.48
CA ASP A 158 11.67 -3.44 -10.12
C ASP A 158 12.16 -2.27 -10.98
N ALA A 159 12.90 -1.34 -10.36
CA ALA A 159 13.53 -0.20 -11.06
C ALA A 159 14.63 -0.63 -12.07
N LYS A 160 14.63 -1.89 -12.53
CA LYS A 160 15.59 -2.44 -13.48
C LYS A 160 14.90 -3.39 -14.46
N GLY A 161 14.84 -2.95 -15.72
CA GLY A 161 15.00 -3.85 -16.85
C GLY A 161 13.72 -4.24 -17.57
N VAL A 162 13.43 -3.48 -18.63
CA VAL A 162 13.01 -4.07 -19.90
C VAL A 162 13.84 -5.33 -20.14
N ILE A 163 13.21 -6.50 -20.03
CA ILE A 163 13.75 -7.70 -20.66
C ILE A 163 13.44 -7.50 -22.15
N SER A 164 14.42 -6.98 -22.89
CA SER A 164 14.43 -7.08 -24.34
C SER A 164 14.33 -8.56 -24.69
N LYS A 165 13.27 -8.93 -25.41
CA LYS A 165 13.28 -10.14 -26.23
C LYS A 165 14.34 -10.01 -27.31
#